data_AF-A0A1V5M6J5-F1
#
_entry.id   AF-A0A1V5M6J5-F1
#
_cell.length_a   1.000
_cell.length_b   1.000
_cell.length_c   1.000
_cell.angle_alpha   90.00
_cell.angle_beta   90.00
_cell.angle_gamma   90.00
#
_symmetry.space_group_name_H-M   'P 1'
#
loop_
_entity.id
_entity.type
_entity.pdbx_description
1 polymer ?
#
loop_
_entity_poly.entity_id
_entity_poly.type
_entity_poly.pdbx_seq_one_letter_code
_entity_poly.pdbx_strand_id
1 'polypeptide(L)'
;MAVVKEIGKKYGASPAQVALAYVLSRDPQFVPIPGTKRARYLEENVEALSLQLSKSDLEELGNLSASGARYDERRMSMIER
;
A
#
# COMPACT_ATOMS: atom_id res chain seq x y z
N MET A 1 -0.18 11.01 -13.49
CA MET A 1 0.63 9.88 -12.97
C MET A 1 0.13 9.61 -11.55
N ALA A 2 -0.13 8.36 -11.16
CA ALA A 2 -0.74 8.07 -9.85
C ALA A 2 0.21 8.47 -8.70
N VAL A 3 -0.28 9.21 -7.70
CA VAL A 3 0.46 9.76 -6.53
C VAL A 3 1.47 8.78 -5.94
N VAL A 4 1.07 7.53 -5.72
CA VAL A 4 1.92 6.45 -5.19
C VAL A 4 3.20 6.25 -6.01
N LYS A 5 3.14 6.38 -7.33
CA LYS A 5 4.30 6.24 -8.22
C LYS A 5 5.25 7.43 -8.13
N GLU A 6 4.72 8.64 -7.97
CA GLU A 6 5.56 9.84 -7.85
C GLU A 6 6.31 9.85 -6.51
N ILE A 7 5.61 9.49 -5.43
CA ILE A 7 6.25 9.26 -4.13
C ILE A 7 7.30 8.14 -4.25
N GLY A 8 7.00 7.04 -4.94
CA GLY A 8 7.98 5.97 -5.17
C GLY A 8 9.27 6.49 -5.83
N LYS A 9 9.15 7.28 -6.90
CA LYS A 9 10.32 7.90 -7.55
C LYS A 9 11.13 8.79 -6.61
N LYS A 10 10.47 9.60 -5.78
CA LYS A 10 11.13 10.49 -4.79
C LYS A 10 12.04 9.72 -3.85
N TYR A 11 11.66 8.50 -3.49
CA TYR A 11 12.38 7.66 -2.54
C TYR A 11 13.20 6.53 -3.19
N GLY A 12 13.20 6.42 -4.52
CA GLY A 12 13.78 5.25 -5.21
C GLY A 12 13.09 3.94 -4.85
N ALA A 13 11.83 4.00 -4.41
CA ALA A 13 11.04 2.90 -3.91
C ALA A 13 9.97 2.47 -4.92
N SER A 14 9.59 1.19 -4.86
CA SER A 14 8.48 0.68 -5.65
C SER A 14 7.12 1.18 -5.13
N PRO A 15 6.06 1.17 -5.96
CA PRO A 15 4.72 1.49 -5.49
C PRO A 15 4.23 0.56 -4.36
N ALA A 16 4.67 -0.70 -4.34
CA ALA A 16 4.29 -1.65 -3.29
C ALA A 16 4.96 -1.27 -1.96
N GLN A 17 6.23 -0.86 -2.00
CA GLN A 17 6.95 -0.36 -0.83
C GLN A 17 6.30 0.90 -0.24
N VAL A 18 5.91 1.86 -1.09
CA VAL A 18 5.19 3.06 -0.65
C VAL A 18 3.87 2.72 0.02
N ALA A 19 3.08 1.80 -0.57
CA ALA A 19 1.79 1.38 0.00
C ALA A 19 1.96 0.69 1.36
N LEU A 20 2.97 -0.18 1.51
CA LEU A 20 3.25 -0.88 2.76
C LEU A 20 3.76 0.09 3.85
N ALA A 21 4.71 0.96 3.51
CA ALA A 21 5.22 1.97 4.43
C ALA A 21 4.11 2.92 4.93
N TYR A 22 3.17 3.28 4.06
CA TYR A 22 1.99 4.05 4.45
C TYR A 22 1.15 3.31 5.49
N VAL A 23 0.78 2.04 5.25
CA VAL A 23 -0.01 1.25 6.20
C VAL A 23 0.70 1.11 7.55
N LEU A 24 2.00 0.79 7.53
CA LEU A 24 2.84 0.66 8.72
C LEU A 24 2.96 1.96 9.52
N SER A 25 2.89 3.12 8.86
CA SER A 25 2.94 4.43 9.53
C SER A 25 1.64 4.85 10.22
N ARG A 26 0.50 4.18 9.93
CA ARG A 26 -0.82 4.61 10.45
C ARG A 26 -1.00 4.32 11.94
N ASP A 27 -0.55 3.16 12.37
CA ASP A 27 -0.69 2.69 13.74
C ASP A 27 0.41 1.64 14.03
N PRO A 28 1.20 1.79 15.09
CA PRO A 28 2.20 0.80 15.49
C PRO A 28 1.63 -0.61 15.75
N GLN A 29 0.33 -0.73 16.00
CA GLN A 29 -0.37 -2.00 16.19
C GLN A 29 -0.83 -2.65 14.88
N PHE A 30 -0.70 -1.96 13.74
CA PHE A 30 -1.07 -2.52 12.44
C PHE A 30 0.07 -3.34 11.84
N VAL A 31 -0.18 -4.63 11.66
CA VAL A 31 0.75 -5.54 10.99
C VAL A 31 0.14 -5.98 9.66
N PRO A 32 0.60 -5.43 8.52
CA PRO A 32 0.14 -5.91 7.22
C PRO A 32 0.65 -7.34 6.98
N ILE A 33 -0.17 -8.16 6.33
CA ILE A 33 0.21 -9.52 5.89
C ILE A 33 0.31 -9.52 4.36
N PRO A 34 1.40 -8.98 3.78
CA PRO A 34 1.53 -8.90 2.34
C PRO A 34 1.77 -10.27 1.72
N GLY A 35 0.73 -10.84 1.12
CA GLY A 35 0.81 -12.11 0.42
C GLY A 35 1.52 -11.99 -0.93
N THR A 36 2.49 -12.87 -1.18
CA THR A 36 3.13 -13.03 -2.49
C THR A 36 3.53 -14.49 -2.72
N LYS A 37 3.59 -14.91 -3.99
CA LYS A 37 4.08 -16.23 -4.40
C LYS A 37 5.53 -16.21 -4.92
N ARG A 38 6.18 -15.05 -4.93
CA ARG A 38 7.49 -14.83 -5.57
C ARG A 38 8.47 -14.22 -4.59
N ALA A 39 9.64 -14.85 -4.42
CA ALA A 39 10.68 -14.44 -3.46
C ALA A 39 11.11 -12.98 -3.64
N ARG A 40 11.36 -12.52 -4.87
CA ARG A 40 11.71 -11.12 -5.15
C ARG A 40 10.73 -10.09 -4.57
N TYR A 41 9.44 -10.43 -4.49
CA TYR A 41 8.43 -9.53 -3.94
C TYR A 41 8.34 -9.62 -2.42
N LEU A 42 8.75 -10.75 -1.84
CA LEU A 42 8.94 -10.84 -0.40
C LEU A 42 10.07 -9.90 0.02
N GLU A 43 11.21 -9.95 -0.67
CA GLU A 43 12.35 -9.04 -0.45
C GLU A 43 11.92 -7.58 -0.59
N GLU A 44 11.26 -7.23 -1.69
CA GLU A 44 10.71 -5.88 -1.92
C GLU A 44 9.74 -5.43 -0.81
N ASN A 45 8.86 -6.32 -0.33
CA ASN A 45 7.91 -6.01 0.76
C ASN A 45 8.64 -5.77 2.09
N VAL A 46 9.71 -6.51 2.38
CA VAL A 46 10.50 -6.36 3.61
C VAL A 46 11.24 -5.02 3.61
N GLU A 47 11.80 -4.62 2.48
CA GLU A 47 12.49 -3.33 2.32
C GLU A 47 11.60 -2.11 2.64
N ALA A 48 10.27 -2.25 2.51
CA ALA A 48 9.31 -1.21 2.88
C ALA A 48 9.40 -0.78 4.35
N LEU A 49 9.90 -1.64 5.25
CA LEU A 49 10.10 -1.34 6.68
C LEU A 49 11.13 -0.21 6.90
N SER A 50 12.04 -0.01 5.96
CA SER A 50 13.09 1.01 6.04
C SER A 50 12.66 2.35 5.43
N LEU A 51 11.49 2.40 4.78
CA LEU A 51 11.02 3.59 4.09
C LEU A 51 10.27 4.52 5.04
N GLN A 52 10.84 5.70 5.29
CA GLN A 52 10.22 6.76 6.09
C GLN A 52 9.59 7.83 5.19
N LEU A 53 8.27 7.81 5.10
CA LEU A 53 7.50 8.81 4.35
C LEU A 53 7.40 10.12 5.14
N SER A 54 7.48 11.26 4.46
CA SER A 54 7.29 12.55 5.12
C SER A 54 5.81 12.77 5.46
N LYS A 55 5.52 13.69 6.39
CA LYS A 55 4.13 14.05 6.73
C LYS A 55 3.29 14.46 5.51
N SER A 56 3.89 15.22 4.60
CA SER A 56 3.24 15.63 3.34
C SER A 56 2.90 14.43 2.46
N ASP A 57 3.79 13.44 2.36
CA ASP A 57 3.51 12.25 1.55
C ASP A 57 2.38 11.41 2.19
N LEU A 58 2.36 11.30 3.52
CA LEU A 58 1.32 10.60 4.25
C LEU A 58 -0.06 11.27 4.10
N GLU A 59 -0.11 12.60 4.12
CA GLU A 59 -1.33 13.36 3.86
C GLU A 59 -1.82 13.17 2.42
N GLU A 60 -0.91 13.24 1.44
CA GLU A 60 -1.24 13.04 0.03
C GLU A 60 -1.79 11.63 -0.24
N LEU A 61 -1.16 10.61 0.35
CA LEU A 61 -1.62 9.22 0.27
C LEU A 61 -2.96 9.00 0.98
N GLY A 62 -3.20 9.68 2.12
CA GLY A 62 -4.45 9.59 2.86
C GLY A 62 -5.66 10.20 2.15
N ASN A 63 -5.43 11.10 1.20
CA ASN A 63 -6.48 11.71 0.38
C ASN A 63 -6.87 10.86 -0.84
N LEU A 64 -6.21 9.72 -1.04
CA LEU A 64 -6.52 8.82 -2.15
C LEU A 64 -7.79 8.01 -1.88
N SER A 65 -8.62 7.90 -2.90
CA SER A 65 -9.75 6.96 -2.92
C SER A 65 -9.47 5.79 -3.87
N ALA A 66 -10.00 4.63 -3.51
CA ALA A 66 -9.93 3.46 -4.38
C ALA A 66 -10.70 3.75 -5.68
N SER A 67 -10.09 3.41 -6.82
CA SER A 67 -10.79 3.45 -8.10
C SER A 67 -11.61 2.16 -8.25
N GLY A 68 -12.92 2.26 -8.04
CA GLY A 68 -13.86 1.15 -8.15
C GLY A 68 -14.11 0.38 -6.85
N ALA A 69 -14.97 -0.63 -6.92
CA ALA A 69 -15.36 -1.46 -5.79
C ALA A 69 -14.30 -2.54 -5.48
N ARG A 70 -14.20 -2.92 -4.20
CA ARG A 70 -13.31 -4.02 -3.74
C ARG A 70 -13.70 -5.38 -4.34
N TYR A 71 -15.01 -5.61 -4.48
CA TYR A 71 -15.59 -6.82 -5.05
C TYR A 71 -16.54 -6.42 -6.17
N ASP A 72 -16.62 -7.26 -7.21
CA ASP A 72 -17.70 -7.20 -8.18
C ASP A 72 -19.05 -7.59 -7.53
N GLU A 73 -20.16 -7.23 -8.18
CA GLU A 73 -21.52 -7.45 -7.65
C GLU A 73 -21.77 -8.92 -7.26
N ARG A 74 -21.28 -9.86 -8.08
CA ARG A 74 -21.44 -11.29 -7.83
C ARG A 74 -20.72 -11.72 -6.56
N ARG A 75 -19.47 -11.30 -6.37
CA ARG A 75 -18.69 -11.59 -5.15
C ARG A 75 -19.24 -10.88 -3.92
N MET A 76 -19.76 -9.66 -4.07
CA MET A 76 -20.36 -8.92 -2.96
C MET A 76 -21.59 -9.66 -2.40
N SER A 77 -22.45 -10.22 -3.27
CA SER A 77 -23.62 -11.01 -2.86
C SER A 77 -23.30 -12.29 -2.08
N MET A 78 -22.05 -12.78 -2.13
CA MET A 78 -21.61 -13.96 -1.38
C MET A 78 -21.13 -13.62 0.03
N ILE A 79 -20.81 -12.35 0.31
CA ILE A 79 -20.37 -11.86 1.64
C ILE A 79 -21.58 -11.46 2.50
N GLU A 80 -22.65 -10.96 1.88
CA GLU A 80 -23.89 -10.50 2.55
C GLU A 80 -24.85 -11.65 2.90
N ARG A 81 -24.38 -12.90 2.86
CA ARG A 81 -25.12 -14.10 3.28
C ARG A 81 -24.67 -14.57 4.64
#